data_AF-E8KK92-F1
#
_entry.id   AF-E8KK92-F1
#
_cell.length_a   1.000
_cell.length_b   1.000
_cell.length_c   1.000
_cell.angle_alpha   90.00
_cell.angle_beta   90.00
_cell.angle_gamma   90.00
#
_symmetry.space_group_name_H-M   'P 1'
#
loop_
_entity.id
_entity.type
_entity.pdbx_description
1 polymer ?
#
loop_
_entity_poly.entity_id
_entity_poly.type
_entity_poly.pdbx_seq_one_letter_code
_entity_poly.pdbx_strand_id
1 'polypeptide(L)'
;MATILKQKLKTVFVPTAMALFLSACTGTSFFENPLTKTVKNEAYATSEFYINKAEQATDKEDKITYRLLAIRKLIDENKAFEAQNMFDELNASLAEIQKNEIQKVEYNLVAAQLSALQANNVQAGAQLKLVPMALLSKSQLLRYHQTQARIAENNKDVIEAVRARSLMSAQFSENRLRQENNDQIWALLRNANKGVLSVASPGPGETEFAGWLALIAVYNQNVSTPAQMPQGINNWKQLYPNHSAVSFMPAELQNVSNFQQTQLNGVALLLPLSGDAKILGDIIKKGFNDAKGSDSIAVQTYDTESGSVESILAQAKQQGAQTIIGPLLKSRVDEMLISPEIKGVNVLALNSTPNVKAIPGVCYYGLSPEAEARAGADRLYRDGYSRAIVAAPQDDFGQRSADAFAQRWRQLTNTDADVRYYNIPQDSVVAIQNSGSTQGAALYTLGTAEQLLELKQGVDNSALAGQLAIYTSSRSNSPNNGIEFRTSMEGVKFSEIPLLSDTDSDEYKKADNLAASDFSMIRLYAMGSDAWALANKFNEFRQIPGYSVSGLTGNLTAGPNCNIEREMTWLQYRNGAVQSAN
;
A
#
# COMPACT_ATOMS: atom_id res chain seq x y z
N MET A 1 -45.56 -35.28 3.58
CA MET A 1 -45.92 -36.00 4.82
C MET A 1 -45.00 -37.21 4.89
N ALA A 2 -44.01 -37.28 5.79
CA ALA A 2 -44.14 -37.39 7.25
C ALA A 2 -44.74 -38.77 7.64
N THR A 3 -44.11 -39.67 8.43
CA THR A 3 -42.78 -39.74 9.09
C THR A 3 -42.56 -41.21 9.55
N ILE A 4 -41.42 -41.52 10.22
CA ILE A 4 -41.21 -42.61 11.22
C ILE A 4 -40.82 -44.01 10.69
N LEU A 5 -40.00 -44.85 11.37
CA LEU A 5 -38.84 -44.69 12.29
C LEU A 5 -38.39 -46.10 12.77
N LYS A 6 -37.18 -46.20 13.34
CA LYS A 6 -36.65 -47.26 14.26
C LYS A 6 -36.27 -48.62 13.65
N GLN A 7 -35.17 -49.32 14.00
CA GLN A 7 -34.07 -49.27 15.01
C GLN A 7 -34.03 -50.59 15.84
N LYS A 8 -32.82 -51.03 16.20
CA LYS A 8 -32.42 -52.06 17.21
C LYS A 8 -31.96 -53.42 16.64
N LEU A 9 -30.66 -53.77 16.83
CA LEU A 9 -30.07 -54.73 17.81
C LEU A 9 -30.34 -56.21 17.42
N LYS A 10 -29.45 -57.19 17.64
CA LYS A 10 -28.26 -57.28 18.53
C LYS A 10 -27.31 -58.41 18.05
N THR A 11 -26.00 -58.21 18.26
CA THR A 11 -24.93 -59.20 18.60
C THR A 11 -25.21 -60.72 18.51
N VAL A 12 -24.25 -61.50 17.96
CA VAL A 12 -23.73 -62.76 18.55
C VAL A 12 -22.41 -63.23 17.86
N PHE A 13 -21.37 -63.42 18.69
CA PHE A 13 -20.21 -64.35 18.60
C PHE A 13 -19.10 -64.26 17.51
N VAL A 14 -17.92 -63.88 18.02
CA VAL A 14 -16.53 -64.35 17.75
C VAL A 14 -16.11 -65.13 19.05
N PRO A 15 -15.18 -66.11 19.15
CA PRO A 15 -13.94 -66.44 18.38
C PRO A 15 -13.92 -67.92 17.86
N THR A 16 -12.87 -68.57 17.32
CA THR A 16 -11.45 -68.79 17.75
C THR A 16 -10.74 -69.70 16.69
N ALA A 17 -9.42 -69.85 16.52
CA ALA A 17 -8.24 -68.95 16.42
C ALA A 17 -7.03 -69.78 15.87
N MET A 18 -5.88 -69.15 15.54
CA MET A 18 -4.60 -69.77 15.05
C MET A 18 -4.64 -70.51 13.68
N ALA A 19 -3.57 -70.59 12.86
CA ALA A 19 -2.29 -69.87 12.78
C ALA A 19 -1.51 -70.20 11.47
N LEU A 20 -0.62 -69.29 11.03
CA LEU A 20 0.57 -69.52 10.16
C LEU A 20 0.31 -69.98 8.69
N PHE A 21 1.13 -69.68 7.67
CA PHE A 21 2.49 -69.15 7.60
C PHE A 21 2.67 -68.04 6.54
N LEU A 22 3.57 -67.11 6.88
CA LEU A 22 4.36 -66.18 6.06
C LEU A 22 4.43 -66.39 4.52
N SER A 23 4.12 -65.33 3.78
CA SER A 23 4.86 -64.95 2.57
C SER A 23 5.14 -63.44 2.60
N ALA A 24 6.38 -63.07 2.92
CA ALA A 24 6.81 -61.68 3.00
C ALA A 24 7.52 -61.25 1.70
N CYS A 25 6.97 -60.25 1.00
CA CYS A 25 7.72 -59.39 0.08
C CYS A 25 7.08 -57.99 0.03
N THR A 26 7.84 -57.01 0.54
CA THR A 26 7.82 -55.58 0.15
C THR A 26 6.47 -54.82 0.14
N GLY A 27 6.18 -54.11 1.24
CA GLY A 27 5.11 -53.10 1.30
C GLY A 27 4.92 -52.50 2.69
N THR A 28 5.67 -51.46 3.05
CA THR A 28 5.72 -50.86 4.40
C THR A 28 4.52 -49.96 4.78
N SER A 29 3.35 -50.12 4.15
CA SER A 29 2.25 -49.13 4.23
C SER A 29 1.14 -49.40 5.28
N PHE A 30 1.31 -50.37 6.18
CA PHE A 30 0.23 -50.82 7.10
C PHE A 30 0.31 -50.30 8.55
N PHE A 31 1.36 -49.55 8.94
CA PHE A 31 1.62 -49.17 10.34
C PHE A 31 1.94 -47.67 10.57
N GLU A 32 1.42 -46.77 9.72
CA GLU A 32 1.63 -45.32 9.91
C GLU A 32 0.54 -44.70 10.81
N ASN A 33 0.93 -43.97 11.86
CA ASN A 33 0.03 -43.30 12.81
C ASN A 33 -0.93 -42.30 12.10
N PRO A 34 -2.27 -42.42 12.27
CA PRO A 34 -3.24 -41.53 11.64
C PRO A 34 -3.10 -40.05 12.01
N LEU A 35 -2.75 -39.73 13.27
CA LEU A 35 -2.52 -38.36 13.69
C LEU A 35 -1.26 -37.80 13.03
N THR A 36 -0.16 -38.55 13.01
CA THR A 36 1.08 -38.13 12.35
C THR A 36 0.88 -37.83 10.86
N LYS A 37 0.00 -38.55 10.16
CA LYS A 37 -0.36 -38.19 8.77
C LYS A 37 -0.99 -36.80 8.63
N THR A 38 -1.63 -36.25 9.68
CA THR A 38 -2.32 -34.95 9.59
C THR A 38 -1.37 -33.77 9.36
N VAL A 39 -0.07 -33.87 9.68
CA VAL A 39 0.90 -32.79 9.37
C VAL A 39 1.01 -32.52 7.87
N LYS A 40 0.74 -33.54 7.04
CA LYS A 40 0.67 -33.42 5.59
C LYS A 40 -0.56 -32.64 5.11
N ASN A 41 -1.55 -32.39 5.95
CA ASN A 41 -2.79 -31.70 5.57
C ASN A 41 -2.73 -30.21 5.92
N GLU A 42 -3.84 -29.51 5.72
CA GLU A 42 -3.99 -28.15 6.25
C GLU A 42 -4.32 -28.19 7.74
N ALA A 43 -3.75 -27.27 8.52
CA ALA A 43 -4.00 -27.16 9.94
C ALA A 43 -5.06 -26.05 10.16
N TYR A 44 -6.22 -26.40 10.71
CA TYR A 44 -7.35 -25.47 10.84
C TYR A 44 -7.60 -24.95 12.26
N ALA A 45 -7.02 -25.58 13.28
CA ALA A 45 -7.15 -25.10 14.65
C ALA A 45 -6.08 -24.04 14.99
N THR A 46 -6.23 -23.35 16.12
CA THR A 46 -5.27 -22.36 16.63
C THR A 46 -4.01 -23.02 17.21
N SER A 47 -2.95 -22.24 17.38
CA SER A 47 -1.76 -22.64 18.16
C SER A 47 -2.14 -23.23 19.53
N GLU A 48 -2.93 -22.50 20.31
CA GLU A 48 -3.41 -22.90 21.65
C GLU A 48 -4.08 -24.27 21.67
N PHE A 49 -4.90 -24.60 20.67
CA PHE A 49 -5.53 -25.93 20.58
C PHE A 49 -4.49 -27.03 20.45
N TYR A 50 -3.49 -26.85 19.59
CA TYR A 50 -2.44 -27.84 19.37
C TYR A 50 -1.47 -27.94 20.57
N ILE A 51 -1.18 -26.81 21.25
CA ILE A 51 -0.40 -26.79 22.50
C ILE A 51 -1.10 -27.62 23.58
N ASN A 52 -2.38 -27.32 23.86
CA ASN A 52 -3.19 -28.08 24.83
C ASN A 52 -3.26 -29.58 24.49
N LYS A 53 -3.28 -29.94 23.20
CA LYS A 53 -3.25 -31.33 22.76
C LYS A 53 -1.89 -32.01 22.94
N ALA A 54 -0.79 -31.29 22.77
CA ALA A 54 0.56 -31.79 23.06
C ALA A 54 0.78 -32.04 24.56
N GLU A 55 0.16 -31.25 25.44
CA GLU A 55 0.21 -31.46 26.88
C GLU A 55 -0.60 -32.69 27.32
N GLN A 56 -1.78 -32.89 26.72
CA GLN A 56 -2.67 -34.02 26.99
C GLN A 56 -2.21 -35.35 26.38
N ALA A 57 -1.32 -35.31 25.37
CA ALA A 57 -0.84 -36.51 24.67
C ALA A 57 0.11 -37.34 25.56
N THR A 58 -0.28 -38.60 25.79
CA THR A 58 0.52 -39.59 26.53
C THR A 58 1.47 -40.37 25.62
N ASP A 59 1.12 -40.57 24.35
CA ASP A 59 2.02 -41.12 23.35
C ASP A 59 3.06 -40.08 22.88
N LYS A 60 4.30 -40.53 22.69
CA LYS A 60 5.42 -39.65 22.30
C LYS A 60 5.31 -39.17 20.86
N GLU A 61 4.87 -40.02 19.93
CA GLU A 61 4.72 -39.66 18.51
C GLU A 61 3.60 -38.63 18.37
N ASP A 62 2.46 -38.86 19.01
CA ASP A 62 1.33 -37.93 19.03
C ASP A 62 1.73 -36.56 19.62
N LYS A 63 2.49 -36.55 20.72
CA LYS A 63 2.98 -35.32 21.36
C LYS A 63 3.91 -34.51 20.46
N ILE A 64 4.82 -35.17 19.75
CA ILE A 64 5.69 -34.54 18.74
C ILE A 64 4.84 -33.95 17.60
N THR A 65 3.88 -34.72 17.08
CA THR A 65 2.98 -34.26 16.02
C THR A 65 2.19 -33.02 16.42
N TYR A 66 1.61 -32.98 17.62
CA TYR A 66 0.88 -31.80 18.10
C TYR A 66 1.80 -30.58 18.30
N ARG A 67 3.03 -30.76 18.79
CA ARG A 67 4.02 -29.66 18.88
C ARG A 67 4.40 -29.10 17.51
N LEU A 68 4.60 -29.94 16.50
CA LEU A 68 4.88 -29.50 15.13
C LEU A 68 3.71 -28.68 14.55
N LEU A 69 2.47 -29.13 14.78
CA LEU A 69 1.26 -28.38 14.39
C LEU A 69 1.11 -27.06 15.15
N ALA A 70 1.46 -27.02 16.44
CA ALA A 70 1.47 -25.80 17.25
C ALA A 70 2.50 -24.78 16.72
N ILE A 71 3.74 -25.21 16.45
CA ILE A 71 4.80 -24.33 15.92
C ILE A 71 4.39 -23.77 14.55
N ARG A 72 3.85 -24.61 13.65
CA ARG A 72 3.26 -24.15 12.37
C ARG A 72 2.25 -23.03 12.60
N LYS A 73 1.37 -23.16 13.60
CA LYS A 73 0.37 -22.12 13.89
C LYS A 73 0.90 -20.89 14.59
N LEU A 74 1.90 -21.01 15.45
CA LEU A 74 2.59 -19.84 16.00
C LEU A 74 3.30 -19.03 14.90
N ILE A 75 3.82 -19.70 13.87
CA ILE A 75 4.38 -19.05 12.67
C ILE A 75 3.28 -18.37 11.84
N ASP A 76 2.17 -19.06 11.55
CA ASP A 76 1.00 -18.49 10.85
C ASP A 76 0.44 -17.25 11.60
N GLU A 77 0.49 -17.27 12.94
CA GLU A 77 0.05 -16.19 13.85
C GLU A 77 1.13 -15.11 14.10
N ASN A 78 2.28 -15.18 13.41
CA ASN A 78 3.41 -14.23 13.52
C ASN A 78 4.05 -14.15 14.94
N LYS A 79 3.88 -15.18 15.77
CA LYS A 79 4.38 -15.31 17.15
C LYS A 79 5.78 -15.96 17.18
N ALA A 80 6.78 -15.22 16.68
CA ALA A 80 8.12 -15.76 16.44
C ALA A 80 8.87 -16.22 17.71
N PHE A 81 8.62 -15.59 18.86
CA PHE A 81 9.29 -15.93 20.12
C PHE A 81 8.71 -17.20 20.75
N GLU A 82 7.38 -17.30 20.78
CA GLU A 82 6.65 -18.47 21.26
C GLU A 82 6.92 -19.68 20.35
N ALA A 83 6.96 -19.47 19.02
CA ALA A 83 7.35 -20.50 18.05
C ALA A 83 8.78 -21.01 18.32
N GLN A 84 9.73 -20.11 18.64
CA GLN A 84 11.11 -20.48 18.97
C GLN A 84 11.18 -21.31 20.24
N ASN A 85 10.56 -20.85 21.34
CA ASN A 85 10.56 -21.58 22.61
C ASN A 85 10.00 -23.01 22.44
N MET A 86 8.90 -23.15 21.71
CA MET A 86 8.31 -24.48 21.46
C MET A 86 9.11 -25.33 20.48
N PHE A 87 9.81 -24.72 19.52
CA PHE A 87 10.75 -25.43 18.66
C PHE A 87 11.96 -25.94 19.45
N ASP A 88 12.48 -25.17 20.41
CA ASP A 88 13.59 -25.60 21.25
C ASP A 88 13.24 -26.78 22.17
N GLU A 89 11.96 -26.90 22.60
CA GLU A 89 11.46 -28.08 23.30
C GLU A 89 11.48 -29.37 22.45
N LEU A 90 11.55 -29.29 21.11
CA LEU A 90 11.66 -30.46 20.23
C LEU A 90 13.08 -31.03 20.19
N ASN A 91 14.11 -30.28 20.62
CA ASN A 91 15.49 -30.79 20.66
C ASN A 91 15.61 -32.05 21.53
N ALA A 92 14.82 -32.14 22.61
CA ALA A 92 14.74 -33.31 23.49
C ALA A 92 14.06 -34.55 22.85
N SER A 93 13.50 -34.42 21.65
CA SER A 93 12.83 -35.49 20.89
C SER A 93 13.40 -35.66 19.48
N LEU A 94 14.57 -35.06 19.19
CA LEU A 94 15.18 -35.09 17.86
C LEU A 94 15.52 -36.52 17.41
N ALA A 95 15.94 -37.40 18.33
CA ALA A 95 16.26 -38.80 18.03
C ALA A 95 15.03 -39.63 17.63
N GLU A 96 13.85 -39.29 18.15
CA GLU A 96 12.56 -39.84 17.75
C GLU A 96 12.11 -39.26 16.40
N ILE A 97 12.18 -37.94 16.23
CA ILE A 97 11.84 -37.24 14.97
C ILE A 97 12.63 -37.84 13.79
N GLN A 98 13.95 -38.04 13.94
CA GLN A 98 14.78 -38.58 12.86
C GLN A 98 14.46 -40.02 12.44
N LYS A 99 13.68 -40.77 13.23
CA LYS A 99 13.20 -42.12 12.90
C LYS A 99 11.86 -42.12 12.15
N ASN A 100 11.14 -41.01 12.16
CA ASN A 100 9.82 -40.86 11.55
C ASN A 100 9.89 -39.88 10.38
N GLU A 101 9.97 -40.40 9.15
CA GLU A 101 10.13 -39.56 7.96
C GLU A 101 9.03 -38.50 7.79
N ILE A 102 7.80 -38.75 8.26
CA ILE A 102 6.72 -37.74 8.20
C ILE A 102 7.03 -36.57 9.15
N GLN A 103 7.42 -36.86 10.39
CA GLN A 103 7.76 -35.84 11.38
C GLN A 103 9.07 -35.12 11.06
N LYS A 104 10.07 -35.82 10.51
CA LYS A 104 11.35 -35.29 10.07
C LYS A 104 11.21 -34.28 8.92
N VAL A 105 10.38 -34.61 7.92
CA VAL A 105 10.06 -33.69 6.82
C VAL A 105 9.36 -32.44 7.34
N GLU A 106 8.37 -32.61 8.23
CA GLU A 106 7.66 -31.49 8.85
C GLU A 106 8.57 -30.62 9.73
N TYR A 107 9.44 -31.24 10.54
CA TYR A 107 10.43 -30.57 11.38
C TYR A 107 11.38 -29.68 10.55
N ASN A 108 11.96 -30.21 9.48
CA ASN A 108 12.84 -29.45 8.59
C ASN A 108 12.10 -28.27 7.94
N LEU A 109 10.81 -28.46 7.59
CA LEU A 109 9.98 -27.40 7.00
C LEU A 109 9.66 -26.29 8.01
N VAL A 110 9.17 -26.62 9.23
CA VAL A 110 8.87 -25.59 10.24
C VAL A 110 10.12 -24.88 10.75
N ALA A 111 11.27 -25.56 10.80
CA ALA A 111 12.56 -24.95 11.12
C ALA A 111 12.94 -23.84 10.12
N ALA A 112 12.78 -24.12 8.82
CA ALA A 112 13.03 -23.16 7.74
C ALA A 112 12.01 -22.01 7.77
N GLN A 113 10.73 -22.31 8.01
CA GLN A 113 9.67 -21.31 8.16
C GLN A 113 9.97 -20.34 9.33
N LEU A 114 10.38 -20.86 10.49
CA LEU A 114 10.72 -20.07 11.68
C LEU A 114 11.94 -19.18 11.45
N SER A 115 13.01 -19.73 10.85
CA SER A 115 14.22 -18.96 10.54
C SER A 115 13.93 -17.84 9.53
N ALA A 116 13.04 -18.07 8.55
CA ALA A 116 12.58 -17.05 7.60
C ALA A 116 11.67 -15.98 8.26
N LEU A 117 10.86 -16.37 9.25
CA LEU A 117 10.06 -15.43 10.06
C LEU A 117 10.97 -14.50 10.89
N GLN A 118 12.07 -15.02 11.41
CA GLN A 118 13.10 -14.27 12.15
C GLN A 118 14.09 -13.51 11.24
N ALA A 119 13.86 -13.44 9.92
CA ALA A 119 14.75 -12.88 8.91
C ALA A 119 16.18 -13.48 8.85
N ASN A 120 16.40 -14.65 9.46
CA ASN A 120 17.64 -15.43 9.35
C ASN A 120 17.66 -16.25 8.05
N ASN A 121 17.70 -15.52 6.93
CA ASN A 121 17.47 -16.04 5.59
C ASN A 121 18.51 -17.08 5.14
N VAL A 122 19.76 -16.94 5.60
CA VAL A 122 20.85 -17.88 5.29
C VAL A 122 20.58 -19.25 5.94
N GLN A 123 20.20 -19.26 7.22
CA GLN A 123 19.84 -20.50 7.92
C GLN A 123 18.55 -21.11 7.35
N ALA A 124 17.54 -20.28 7.09
CA ALA A 124 16.28 -20.72 6.48
C ALA A 124 16.51 -21.41 5.13
N GLY A 125 17.32 -20.81 4.25
CA GLY A 125 17.68 -21.39 2.95
C GLY A 125 18.53 -22.67 3.06
N ALA A 126 19.36 -22.80 4.10
CA ALA A 126 20.11 -24.03 4.36
C ALA A 126 19.21 -25.17 4.86
N GLN A 127 18.28 -24.89 5.78
CA GLN A 127 17.30 -25.85 6.30
C GLN A 127 16.32 -26.30 5.20
N LEU A 128 15.87 -25.38 4.36
CA LEU A 128 14.91 -25.68 3.29
C LEU A 128 15.48 -26.65 2.25
N LYS A 129 16.80 -26.64 2.00
CA LYS A 129 17.48 -27.63 1.15
C LYS A 129 17.46 -29.07 1.72
N LEU A 130 17.19 -29.23 3.02
CA LEU A 130 17.03 -30.54 3.67
C LEU A 130 15.61 -31.10 3.55
N VAL A 131 14.68 -30.37 2.93
CA VAL A 131 13.29 -30.79 2.75
C VAL A 131 13.13 -31.52 1.40
N PRO A 132 12.85 -32.84 1.38
CA PRO A 132 12.73 -33.60 0.14
C PRO A 132 11.42 -33.29 -0.58
N MET A 133 11.43 -32.35 -1.53
CA MET A 133 10.24 -31.88 -2.26
C MET A 133 9.34 -33.00 -2.82
N ALA A 134 9.93 -34.11 -3.29
CA ALA A 134 9.19 -35.26 -3.83
C ALA A 134 8.32 -36.01 -2.80
N LEU A 135 8.51 -35.79 -1.50
CA LEU A 135 7.72 -36.41 -0.43
C LEU A 135 6.63 -35.48 0.13
N LEU A 136 6.57 -34.23 -0.32
CA LEU A 136 5.64 -33.22 0.20
C LEU A 136 4.23 -33.41 -0.33
N SER A 137 3.25 -33.18 0.55
CA SER A 137 1.87 -32.95 0.15
C SER A 137 1.70 -31.57 -0.52
N LYS A 138 0.52 -31.30 -1.11
CA LYS A 138 0.19 -29.96 -1.61
C LYS A 138 0.29 -28.85 -0.54
N SER A 139 -0.16 -29.14 0.69
CA SER A 139 -0.07 -28.21 1.84
C SER A 139 1.37 -27.94 2.26
N GLN A 140 2.21 -28.99 2.31
CA GLN A 140 3.63 -28.84 2.63
C GLN A 140 4.41 -28.15 1.50
N LEU A 141 4.11 -28.45 0.24
CA LEU A 141 4.73 -27.81 -0.92
C LEU A 141 4.34 -26.32 -1.02
N LEU A 142 3.09 -25.96 -0.71
CA LEU A 142 2.67 -24.57 -0.57
C LEU A 142 3.50 -23.84 0.50
N ARG A 143 3.63 -24.40 1.70
CA ARG A 143 4.47 -23.83 2.78
C ARG A 143 5.95 -23.75 2.43
N TYR A 144 6.47 -24.73 1.69
CA TYR A 144 7.84 -24.71 1.16
C TYR A 144 8.05 -23.48 0.26
N HIS A 145 7.18 -23.26 -0.72
CA HIS A 145 7.25 -22.09 -1.59
C HIS A 145 7.00 -20.77 -0.84
N GLN A 146 6.08 -20.74 0.14
CA GLN A 146 5.87 -19.58 1.01
C GLN A 146 7.13 -19.20 1.78
N THR A 147 7.92 -20.20 2.21
CA THR A 147 9.23 -20.00 2.85
C THR A 147 10.23 -19.41 1.85
N GLN A 148 10.30 -19.92 0.61
CA GLN A 148 11.15 -19.34 -0.44
C GLN A 148 10.79 -17.88 -0.73
N ALA A 149 9.49 -17.58 -0.87
CA ALA A 149 9.02 -16.23 -1.12
C ALA A 149 9.38 -15.28 0.03
N ARG A 150 9.20 -15.68 1.30
CA ARG A 150 9.59 -14.86 2.46
C ARG A 150 11.11 -14.64 2.54
N ILE A 151 11.92 -15.66 2.26
CA ILE A 151 13.38 -15.53 2.18
C ILE A 151 13.78 -14.48 1.13
N ALA A 152 13.17 -14.54 -0.05
CA ALA A 152 13.42 -13.61 -1.15
C ALA A 152 12.93 -12.18 -0.82
N GLU A 153 11.72 -12.04 -0.28
CA GLU A 153 11.14 -10.75 0.17
C GLU A 153 12.01 -10.08 1.25
N ASN A 154 12.47 -10.83 2.27
CA ASN A 154 13.39 -10.34 3.30
C ASN A 154 14.74 -9.89 2.71
N ASN A 155 15.23 -10.58 1.67
CA ASN A 155 16.45 -10.22 0.94
C ASN A 155 16.24 -9.10 -0.09
N LYS A 156 15.00 -8.61 -0.28
CA LYS A 156 14.59 -7.67 -1.35
C LYS A 156 14.80 -8.21 -2.77
N ASP A 157 14.88 -9.53 -2.94
CA ASP A 157 14.95 -10.20 -4.24
C ASP A 157 13.53 -10.39 -4.79
N VAL A 158 13.07 -9.39 -5.53
CA VAL A 158 11.74 -9.38 -6.13
C VAL A 158 11.54 -10.49 -7.16
N ILE A 159 12.61 -10.87 -7.88
CA ILE A 159 12.55 -11.86 -8.95
C ILE A 159 12.33 -13.25 -8.36
N GLU A 160 13.11 -13.64 -7.35
CA GLU A 160 12.92 -14.93 -6.69
C GLU A 160 11.64 -14.98 -5.84
N ALA A 161 11.20 -13.85 -5.29
CA ALA A 161 9.89 -13.78 -4.61
C ALA A 161 8.73 -14.08 -5.56
N VAL A 162 8.74 -13.49 -6.76
CA VAL A 162 7.72 -13.74 -7.79
C VAL A 162 7.83 -15.15 -8.38
N ARG A 163 9.05 -15.67 -8.60
CA ARG A 163 9.27 -17.06 -9.03
C ARG A 163 8.68 -18.04 -8.04
N ALA A 164 8.97 -17.89 -6.74
CA ALA A 164 8.44 -18.73 -5.68
C ALA A 164 6.90 -18.64 -5.57
N ARG A 165 6.32 -17.44 -5.68
CA ARG A 165 4.86 -17.24 -5.66
C ARG A 165 4.15 -17.80 -6.88
N SER A 166 4.79 -17.81 -8.04
CA SER A 166 4.26 -18.45 -9.25
C SER A 166 4.03 -19.95 -9.04
N LEU A 167 4.90 -20.62 -8.28
CA LEU A 167 4.77 -22.06 -7.95
C LEU A 167 3.62 -22.36 -6.97
N MET A 168 3.16 -21.36 -6.19
CA MET A 168 2.03 -21.52 -5.25
C MET A 168 0.68 -21.61 -5.97
N SER A 169 0.50 -20.95 -7.12
CA SER A 169 -0.80 -20.79 -7.78
C SER A 169 -1.50 -22.11 -8.11
N ALA A 170 -0.75 -23.20 -8.33
CA ALA A 170 -1.33 -24.53 -8.56
C ALA A 170 -1.82 -25.23 -7.26
N GLN A 171 -1.33 -24.82 -6.08
CA GLN A 171 -1.52 -25.52 -4.82
C GLN A 171 -2.74 -25.04 -4.00
N PHE A 172 -3.15 -23.78 -4.15
CA PHE A 172 -4.29 -23.23 -3.42
C PHE A 172 -5.62 -23.92 -3.77
N SER A 173 -6.39 -24.29 -2.75
CA SER A 173 -7.76 -24.81 -2.90
C SER A 173 -8.80 -23.70 -3.11
N GLU A 174 -8.64 -22.56 -2.43
CA GLU A 174 -9.59 -21.45 -2.44
C GLU A 174 -9.31 -20.43 -3.55
N ASN A 175 -10.36 -19.99 -4.24
CA ASN A 175 -10.28 -18.92 -5.24
C ASN A 175 -9.82 -17.59 -4.64
N ARG A 176 -10.18 -17.29 -3.38
CA ARG A 176 -9.72 -16.10 -2.65
C ARG A 176 -8.20 -16.08 -2.50
N LEU A 177 -7.60 -17.18 -2.04
CA LEU A 177 -6.15 -17.31 -1.89
C LEU A 177 -5.40 -17.24 -3.24
N ARG A 178 -6.01 -17.73 -4.32
CA ARG A 178 -5.48 -17.58 -5.69
C ARG A 178 -5.44 -16.11 -6.13
N GLN A 179 -6.51 -15.36 -5.87
CA GLN A 179 -6.56 -13.92 -6.13
C GLN A 179 -5.52 -13.16 -5.29
N GLU A 180 -5.46 -13.40 -3.98
CA GLU A 180 -4.50 -12.76 -3.07
C GLU A 180 -3.03 -13.02 -3.46
N ASN A 181 -2.69 -14.24 -3.89
CA ASN A 181 -1.34 -14.54 -4.38
C ASN A 181 -1.03 -13.80 -5.70
N ASN A 182 -2.00 -13.71 -6.61
CA ASN A 182 -1.85 -13.02 -7.89
C ASN A 182 -1.73 -11.50 -7.70
N ASP A 183 -2.47 -10.91 -6.77
CA ASP A 183 -2.36 -9.51 -6.38
C ASP A 183 -0.99 -9.22 -5.74
N GLN A 184 -0.48 -10.12 -4.88
CA GLN A 184 0.85 -9.97 -4.28
C GLN A 184 2.00 -10.15 -5.30
N ILE A 185 1.88 -11.08 -6.26
CA ILE A 185 2.82 -11.18 -7.39
C ILE A 185 2.81 -9.87 -8.19
N TRP A 186 1.62 -9.36 -8.48
CA TRP A 186 1.47 -8.12 -9.24
C TRP A 186 2.10 -6.92 -8.52
N ALA A 187 1.84 -6.75 -7.21
CA ALA A 187 2.41 -5.69 -6.40
C ALA A 187 3.94 -5.76 -6.34
N LEU A 188 4.51 -6.95 -6.21
CA LEU A 188 5.97 -7.18 -6.28
C LEU A 188 6.54 -6.70 -7.63
N LEU A 189 5.95 -7.16 -8.74
CA LEU A 189 6.38 -6.78 -10.09
C LEU A 189 6.21 -5.29 -10.40
N ARG A 190 5.11 -4.68 -9.93
CA ARG A 190 4.81 -3.25 -10.12
C ARG A 190 5.80 -2.33 -9.41
N ASN A 191 6.29 -2.75 -8.25
CA ASN A 191 7.25 -2.01 -7.43
C ASN A 191 8.72 -2.36 -7.74
N ALA A 192 8.96 -3.33 -8.64
CA ALA A 192 10.30 -3.71 -9.06
C ALA A 192 10.98 -2.62 -9.90
N ASN A 193 12.31 -2.51 -9.80
CA ASN A 193 13.09 -1.69 -10.71
C ASN A 193 13.00 -2.25 -12.15
N LYS A 194 12.66 -1.40 -13.12
CA LYS A 194 12.48 -1.81 -14.53
C LYS A 194 13.73 -2.46 -15.15
N GLY A 195 14.94 -2.07 -14.73
CA GLY A 195 16.19 -2.70 -15.16
C GLY A 195 16.31 -4.14 -14.65
N VAL A 196 15.96 -4.39 -13.39
CA VAL A 196 15.93 -5.75 -12.80
C VAL A 196 14.91 -6.63 -13.53
N LEU A 197 13.73 -6.10 -13.85
CA LEU A 197 12.74 -6.82 -14.67
C LEU A 197 13.26 -7.13 -16.09
N SER A 198 14.01 -6.23 -16.72
CA SER A 198 14.47 -6.41 -18.11
C SER A 198 15.53 -7.50 -18.30
N VAL A 199 16.21 -7.91 -17.23
CA VAL A 199 17.21 -9.01 -17.26
C VAL A 199 16.68 -10.31 -16.66
N ALA A 200 15.52 -10.27 -16.01
CA ALA A 200 14.87 -11.46 -15.46
C ALA A 200 14.49 -12.44 -16.58
N SER A 201 14.94 -13.69 -16.45
CA SER A 201 14.71 -14.75 -17.43
C SER A 201 14.10 -15.99 -16.77
N PRO A 202 13.07 -16.61 -17.37
CA PRO A 202 12.54 -17.88 -16.90
C PRO A 202 13.49 -19.03 -17.26
N GLY A 203 13.63 -19.99 -16.35
CA GLY A 203 14.29 -21.26 -16.58
C GLY A 203 13.38 -22.28 -17.29
N PRO A 204 13.93 -23.46 -17.64
CA PRO A 204 13.16 -24.51 -18.31
C PRO A 204 11.93 -24.96 -17.50
N GLY A 205 10.74 -24.88 -18.12
CA GLY A 205 9.48 -25.31 -17.52
C GLY A 205 8.74 -24.26 -16.67
N GLU A 206 9.31 -23.07 -16.46
CA GLU A 206 8.71 -22.02 -15.61
C GLU A 206 7.65 -21.16 -16.34
N THR A 207 6.70 -21.80 -17.01
CA THR A 207 5.70 -21.12 -17.87
C THR A 207 4.86 -20.08 -17.11
N GLU A 208 4.54 -20.33 -15.84
CA GLU A 208 3.79 -19.39 -14.99
C GLU A 208 4.62 -18.12 -14.71
N PHE A 209 5.88 -18.28 -14.29
CA PHE A 209 6.77 -17.15 -14.04
C PHE A 209 7.08 -16.36 -15.33
N ALA A 210 7.25 -17.05 -16.46
CA ALA A 210 7.40 -16.42 -17.78
C ALA A 210 6.17 -15.57 -18.15
N GLY A 211 4.96 -16.06 -17.86
CA GLY A 211 3.72 -15.31 -18.09
C GLY A 211 3.65 -14.04 -17.25
N TRP A 212 4.02 -14.10 -15.98
CA TRP A 212 4.10 -12.93 -15.11
C TRP A 212 5.08 -11.87 -15.60
N LEU A 213 6.29 -12.27 -16.03
CA LEU A 213 7.27 -11.35 -16.64
C LEU A 213 6.72 -10.70 -17.92
N ALA A 214 6.04 -11.47 -18.77
CA ALA A 214 5.40 -10.94 -19.97
C ALA A 214 4.26 -9.95 -19.66
N LEU A 215 3.45 -10.20 -18.62
CA LEU A 215 2.34 -9.33 -18.23
C LEU A 215 2.84 -7.98 -17.69
N ILE A 216 3.86 -7.97 -16.83
CA ILE A 216 4.45 -6.71 -16.35
C ILE A 216 5.18 -5.96 -17.48
N ALA A 217 5.77 -6.66 -18.46
CA ALA A 217 6.36 -6.04 -19.64
C ALA A 217 5.29 -5.31 -20.48
N VAL A 218 4.15 -5.96 -20.76
CA VAL A 218 2.98 -5.33 -21.43
C VAL A 218 2.54 -4.08 -20.68
N TYR A 219 2.37 -4.16 -19.35
CA TYR A 219 2.00 -3.00 -18.56
C TYR A 219 3.06 -1.87 -18.61
N ASN A 220 4.33 -2.19 -18.40
CA ASN A 220 5.42 -1.20 -18.33
C ASN A 220 5.67 -0.47 -19.65
N GLN A 221 5.35 -1.11 -20.79
CA GLN A 221 5.40 -0.51 -22.12
C GLN A 221 4.22 0.43 -22.39
N ASN A 222 3.07 0.19 -21.76
CA ASN A 222 1.82 0.88 -22.11
C ASN A 222 1.30 1.86 -21.05
N VAL A 223 1.81 1.83 -19.80
CA VAL A 223 1.29 2.66 -18.70
C VAL A 223 1.25 4.16 -19.01
N SER A 224 2.25 4.71 -19.71
CA SER A 224 2.26 6.14 -20.10
C SER A 224 1.30 6.47 -21.25
N THR A 225 0.94 5.49 -22.08
CA THR A 225 0.08 5.64 -23.27
C THR A 225 -0.93 4.48 -23.34
N PRO A 226 -1.90 4.43 -22.42
CA PRO A 226 -2.66 3.20 -22.11
C PRO A 226 -3.65 2.73 -23.18
N ALA A 227 -3.84 3.47 -24.28
CA ALA A 227 -4.75 3.11 -25.38
C ALA A 227 -4.51 1.70 -25.95
N GLN A 228 -3.27 1.21 -25.91
CA GLN A 228 -2.90 -0.13 -26.39
C GLN A 228 -2.86 -1.20 -25.28
N MET A 229 -3.00 -0.82 -24.01
CA MET A 229 -2.92 -1.76 -22.88
C MET A 229 -4.00 -2.87 -22.91
N PRO A 230 -5.27 -2.61 -23.28
CA PRO A 230 -6.29 -3.66 -23.35
C PRO A 230 -5.96 -4.73 -24.41
N GLN A 231 -5.47 -4.30 -25.58
CA GLN A 231 -5.04 -5.21 -26.64
C GLN A 231 -3.79 -5.99 -26.23
N GLY A 232 -2.81 -5.33 -25.59
CA GLY A 232 -1.62 -5.99 -25.04
C GLY A 232 -1.96 -7.10 -24.05
N ILE A 233 -2.86 -6.83 -23.10
CA ILE A 233 -3.34 -7.83 -22.13
C ILE A 233 -4.10 -8.96 -22.82
N ASN A 234 -4.91 -8.69 -23.83
CA ASN A 234 -5.62 -9.73 -24.57
C ASN A 234 -4.70 -10.61 -25.42
N ASN A 235 -3.66 -10.04 -26.05
CA ASN A 235 -2.60 -10.79 -26.73
C ASN A 235 -1.83 -11.66 -25.72
N TRP A 236 -1.52 -11.14 -24.54
CA TRP A 236 -0.89 -11.90 -23.46
C TRP A 236 -1.76 -13.09 -23.01
N LYS A 237 -3.08 -12.91 -22.83
CA LYS A 237 -4.02 -14.01 -22.50
C LYS A 237 -4.00 -15.13 -23.56
N GLN A 238 -3.82 -14.79 -24.84
CA GLN A 238 -3.73 -15.77 -25.94
C GLN A 238 -2.41 -16.55 -25.93
N LEU A 239 -1.30 -15.91 -25.53
CA LEU A 239 0.00 -16.57 -25.39
C LEU A 239 0.10 -17.45 -24.14
N TYR A 240 -0.61 -17.10 -23.07
CA TYR A 240 -0.57 -17.76 -21.78
C TYR A 240 -1.96 -18.26 -21.30
N PRO A 241 -2.70 -19.06 -22.10
CA PRO A 241 -4.13 -19.34 -21.87
C PRO A 241 -4.43 -20.12 -20.57
N ASN A 242 -3.45 -20.84 -20.02
CA ASN A 242 -3.59 -21.63 -18.80
C ASN A 242 -3.00 -20.93 -17.54
N HIS A 243 -2.49 -19.71 -17.67
CA HIS A 243 -1.81 -18.99 -16.60
C HIS A 243 -2.80 -18.49 -15.54
N SER A 244 -2.41 -18.47 -14.26
CA SER A 244 -3.37 -18.18 -13.17
C SER A 244 -4.05 -16.82 -13.30
N ALA A 245 -3.34 -15.79 -13.76
CA ALA A 245 -3.88 -14.45 -14.00
C ALA A 245 -4.89 -14.35 -15.17
N VAL A 246 -5.09 -15.39 -15.98
CA VAL A 246 -6.22 -15.46 -16.92
C VAL A 246 -7.53 -15.70 -16.16
N SER A 247 -7.51 -16.58 -15.16
CA SER A 247 -8.67 -16.93 -14.32
C SER A 247 -8.87 -15.95 -13.15
N PHE A 248 -7.78 -15.44 -12.59
CA PHE A 248 -7.75 -14.55 -11.42
C PHE A 248 -6.84 -13.36 -11.73
N MET A 249 -7.34 -12.46 -12.58
CA MET A 249 -6.64 -11.24 -12.98
C MET A 249 -6.36 -10.35 -11.75
N PRO A 250 -5.13 -9.81 -11.57
CA PRO A 250 -4.85 -8.87 -10.50
C PRO A 250 -5.89 -7.76 -10.43
N ALA A 251 -6.34 -7.40 -9.23
CA ALA A 251 -7.43 -6.45 -9.00
C ALA A 251 -7.19 -5.11 -9.69
N GLU A 252 -5.94 -4.64 -9.69
CA GLU A 252 -5.44 -3.49 -10.45
C GLU A 252 -5.78 -3.56 -11.96
N LEU A 253 -5.62 -4.72 -12.59
CA LEU A 253 -5.79 -4.92 -14.04
C LEU A 253 -7.21 -5.26 -14.47
N GLN A 254 -8.15 -5.51 -13.55
CA GLN A 254 -9.51 -5.93 -13.88
C GLN A 254 -10.26 -4.86 -14.70
N ASN A 255 -10.11 -3.58 -14.34
CA ASN A 255 -10.75 -2.47 -15.05
C ASN A 255 -10.09 -2.16 -16.40
N VAL A 256 -8.80 -2.47 -16.58
CA VAL A 256 -8.03 -2.17 -17.80
C VAL A 256 -8.63 -2.84 -19.03
N SER A 257 -9.25 -4.01 -18.89
CA SER A 257 -9.87 -4.72 -20.03
C SER A 257 -11.00 -3.93 -20.70
N ASN A 258 -11.60 -2.96 -20.00
CA ASN A 258 -12.66 -2.08 -20.50
C ASN A 258 -12.18 -0.63 -20.72
N PHE A 259 -10.86 -0.37 -20.71
CA PHE A 259 -10.32 0.98 -20.78
C PHE A 259 -10.73 1.71 -22.06
N GLN A 260 -11.19 2.94 -21.87
CA GLN A 260 -11.47 3.90 -22.94
C GLN A 260 -10.71 5.20 -22.64
N GLN A 261 -9.91 5.66 -23.60
CA GLN A 261 -9.20 6.94 -23.52
C GLN A 261 -10.18 8.08 -23.23
N THR A 262 -9.79 9.04 -22.39
CA THR A 262 -10.64 10.18 -22.06
C THR A 262 -11.00 10.97 -23.31
N GLN A 263 -12.30 11.25 -23.48
CA GLN A 263 -12.85 12.15 -24.48
C GLN A 263 -13.59 13.27 -23.74
N LEU A 264 -12.97 14.43 -23.60
CA LEU A 264 -13.49 15.51 -22.77
C LEU A 264 -14.50 16.36 -23.55
N ASN A 265 -15.78 15.99 -23.48
CA ASN A 265 -16.87 16.66 -24.18
C ASN A 265 -17.80 17.39 -23.20
N GLY A 266 -17.84 18.72 -23.24
CA GLY A 266 -18.74 19.53 -22.41
C GLY A 266 -18.37 19.49 -20.92
N VAL A 267 -17.76 20.57 -20.44
CA VAL A 267 -17.27 20.68 -19.06
C VAL A 267 -18.10 21.67 -18.25
N ALA A 268 -18.54 21.27 -17.07
CA ALA A 268 -19.09 22.17 -16.06
C ALA A 268 -18.05 22.45 -14.97
N LEU A 269 -17.65 23.72 -14.82
CA LEU A 269 -16.72 24.18 -13.79
C LEU A 269 -17.51 24.81 -12.63
N LEU A 270 -17.56 24.12 -11.49
CA LEU A 270 -18.31 24.51 -10.28
C LEU A 270 -17.34 25.11 -9.26
N LEU A 271 -17.40 26.42 -9.07
CA LEU A 271 -16.54 27.16 -8.15
C LEU A 271 -17.36 28.18 -7.35
N PRO A 272 -16.94 28.59 -6.13
CA PRO A 272 -17.54 29.72 -5.44
C PRO A 272 -17.12 31.01 -6.17
N LEU A 273 -18.07 31.67 -6.83
CA LEU A 273 -17.82 32.87 -7.65
C LEU A 273 -18.55 34.11 -7.12
N SER A 274 -19.22 33.97 -5.98
CA SER A 274 -19.73 35.04 -5.14
C SER A 274 -19.49 34.70 -3.66
N GLY A 275 -19.85 35.63 -2.76
CA GLY A 275 -19.63 35.48 -1.31
C GLY A 275 -18.15 35.49 -0.91
N ASP A 276 -17.89 35.10 0.35
CA ASP A 276 -16.58 35.22 1.00
C ASP A 276 -15.49 34.36 0.32
N ALA A 277 -15.87 33.23 -0.27
CA ALA A 277 -14.95 32.31 -0.95
C ALA A 277 -14.63 32.69 -2.40
N LYS A 278 -15.20 33.79 -2.93
CA LYS A 278 -15.06 34.20 -4.34
C LYS A 278 -13.61 34.26 -4.81
N ILE A 279 -12.71 34.81 -4.00
CA ILE A 279 -11.29 34.97 -4.36
C ILE A 279 -10.62 33.61 -4.66
N LEU A 280 -11.00 32.55 -3.93
CA LEU A 280 -10.47 31.20 -4.14
C LEU A 280 -10.94 30.65 -5.49
N GLY A 281 -12.23 30.85 -5.82
CA GLY A 281 -12.80 30.45 -7.10
C GLY A 281 -12.22 31.23 -8.29
N ASP A 282 -12.02 32.54 -8.17
CA ASP A 282 -11.42 33.38 -9.21
C ASP A 282 -9.99 32.91 -9.56
N ILE A 283 -9.15 32.65 -8.54
CA ILE A 283 -7.75 32.22 -8.71
C ILE A 283 -7.67 30.83 -9.37
N ILE A 284 -8.46 29.86 -8.89
CA ILE A 284 -8.53 28.52 -9.51
C ILE A 284 -9.05 28.61 -10.94
N LYS A 285 -10.10 29.41 -11.19
CA LYS A 285 -10.65 29.64 -12.53
C LYS A 285 -9.61 30.24 -13.48
N LYS A 286 -8.73 31.14 -13.00
CA LYS A 286 -7.65 31.72 -13.81
C LYS A 286 -6.62 30.68 -14.21
N GLY A 287 -6.08 29.91 -13.26
CA GLY A 287 -5.12 28.82 -13.55
C GLY A 287 -5.71 27.75 -14.48
N PHE A 288 -6.99 27.40 -14.27
CA PHE A 288 -7.72 26.49 -15.14
C PHE A 288 -7.83 27.01 -16.58
N ASN A 289 -8.23 28.28 -16.76
CA ASN A 289 -8.37 28.89 -18.08
C ASN A 289 -7.02 29.05 -18.80
N ASP A 290 -5.94 29.33 -18.06
CA ASP A 290 -4.60 29.47 -18.63
C ASP A 290 -4.08 28.10 -19.13
N ALA A 291 -4.29 27.02 -18.37
CA ALA A 291 -3.99 25.66 -18.82
C ALA A 291 -4.90 25.19 -19.97
N LYS A 292 -6.16 25.64 -20.01
CA LYS A 292 -7.09 25.39 -21.12
C LYS A 292 -6.67 26.09 -22.41
N GLY A 293 -6.01 27.25 -22.31
CA GLY A 293 -5.53 28.04 -23.45
C GLY A 293 -6.56 28.18 -24.58
N SER A 294 -6.13 27.90 -25.81
CA SER A 294 -6.95 27.96 -27.03
C SER A 294 -7.78 26.69 -27.33
N ASP A 295 -7.87 25.73 -26.41
CA ASP A 295 -8.67 24.51 -26.61
C ASP A 295 -10.16 24.87 -26.84
N SER A 296 -10.78 24.23 -27.84
CA SER A 296 -12.16 24.47 -28.28
C SER A 296 -13.22 23.76 -27.42
N ILE A 297 -12.83 22.90 -26.47
CA ILE A 297 -13.75 22.24 -25.55
C ILE A 297 -14.58 23.30 -24.79
N ALA A 298 -15.90 23.17 -24.90
CA ALA A 298 -16.84 24.07 -24.24
C ALA A 298 -16.80 23.87 -22.71
N VAL A 299 -16.48 24.96 -22.00
CA VAL A 299 -16.54 25.03 -20.54
C VAL A 299 -17.62 26.03 -20.12
N GLN A 300 -18.62 25.56 -19.38
CA GLN A 300 -19.61 26.41 -18.73
C GLN A 300 -19.26 26.52 -17.25
N THR A 301 -19.30 27.73 -16.69
CA THR A 301 -18.99 27.96 -15.27
C THR A 301 -20.26 28.18 -14.47
N TYR A 302 -20.35 27.55 -13.30
CA TYR A 302 -21.46 27.65 -12.36
C TYR A 302 -20.95 28.12 -11.00
N ASP A 303 -21.68 29.05 -10.38
CA ASP A 303 -21.37 29.55 -9.04
C ASP A 303 -21.97 28.60 -7.99
N THR A 304 -21.13 27.99 -7.14
CA THR A 304 -21.60 27.07 -6.09
C THR A 304 -22.42 27.76 -4.99
N GLU A 305 -22.36 29.09 -4.92
CA GLU A 305 -23.08 29.87 -3.91
C GLU A 305 -24.43 30.42 -4.42
N SER A 306 -24.78 30.19 -5.70
CA SER A 306 -26.07 30.65 -6.27
C SER A 306 -27.26 29.75 -5.97
N GLY A 307 -27.07 28.58 -5.35
CA GLY A 307 -28.13 27.58 -5.14
C GLY A 307 -27.66 26.35 -4.37
N SER A 308 -28.45 25.27 -4.38
CA SER A 308 -28.02 23.96 -3.88
C SER A 308 -27.13 23.26 -4.91
N VAL A 309 -26.18 22.44 -4.45
CA VAL A 309 -25.29 21.70 -5.36
C VAL A 309 -26.08 20.78 -6.29
N GLU A 310 -27.17 20.17 -5.80
CA GLU A 310 -28.04 19.30 -6.62
C GLU A 310 -28.69 20.02 -7.81
N SER A 311 -29.19 21.26 -7.63
CA SER A 311 -29.81 21.99 -8.75
C SER A 311 -28.78 22.44 -9.78
N ILE A 312 -27.57 22.80 -9.33
CA ILE A 312 -26.44 23.15 -10.19
C ILE A 312 -25.97 21.93 -11.01
N LEU A 313 -25.85 20.76 -10.38
CA LEU A 313 -25.51 19.50 -11.07
C LEU A 313 -26.58 19.10 -12.09
N ALA A 314 -27.86 19.21 -11.74
CA ALA A 314 -28.98 18.94 -12.66
C ALA A 314 -28.95 19.89 -13.87
N GLN A 315 -28.73 21.19 -13.63
CA GLN A 315 -28.62 22.19 -14.70
C GLN A 315 -27.41 21.90 -15.62
N ALA A 316 -26.25 21.60 -15.05
CA ALA A 316 -25.04 21.26 -15.81
C ALA A 316 -25.27 20.07 -16.75
N LYS A 317 -25.93 19.02 -16.25
CA LYS A 317 -26.29 17.83 -17.05
C LYS A 317 -27.32 18.14 -18.12
N GLN A 318 -28.34 18.93 -17.81
CA GLN A 318 -29.33 19.38 -18.80
C GLN A 318 -28.68 20.21 -19.93
N GLN A 319 -27.62 20.97 -19.62
CA GLN A 319 -26.84 21.73 -20.59
C GLN A 319 -25.74 20.91 -21.30
N GLY A 320 -25.69 19.59 -21.07
CA GLY A 320 -24.87 18.64 -21.81
C GLY A 320 -23.47 18.38 -21.24
N ALA A 321 -23.19 18.81 -20.00
CA ALA A 321 -21.91 18.52 -19.37
C ALA A 321 -21.74 17.01 -19.07
N GLN A 322 -20.67 16.41 -19.59
CA GLN A 322 -20.29 15.02 -19.32
C GLN A 322 -19.20 14.92 -18.24
N THR A 323 -18.42 15.99 -18.08
CA THR A 323 -17.42 16.12 -17.02
C THR A 323 -17.71 17.36 -16.17
N ILE A 324 -17.69 17.16 -14.85
CA ILE A 324 -17.90 18.18 -13.84
C ILE A 324 -16.58 18.34 -13.08
N ILE A 325 -16.15 19.59 -12.87
CA ILE A 325 -14.91 19.93 -12.16
C ILE A 325 -15.30 20.86 -11.02
N GLY A 326 -15.01 20.45 -9.79
CA GLY A 326 -15.59 21.02 -8.57
C GLY A 326 -16.70 20.12 -7.98
N PRO A 327 -17.33 20.55 -6.88
CA PRO A 327 -17.14 21.84 -6.20
C PRO A 327 -15.83 21.90 -5.37
N LEU A 328 -15.52 23.10 -4.86
CA LEU A 328 -14.30 23.40 -4.09
C LEU A 328 -14.46 23.28 -2.56
N LEU A 329 -15.58 23.74 -2.00
CA LEU A 329 -15.76 23.82 -0.55
C LEU A 329 -16.16 22.43 0.00
N LYS A 330 -15.60 22.03 1.16
CA LYS A 330 -15.83 20.70 1.73
C LYS A 330 -17.32 20.37 1.96
N SER A 331 -18.10 21.33 2.47
CA SER A 331 -19.56 21.20 2.59
C SER A 331 -20.25 20.93 1.24
N ARG A 332 -19.87 21.66 0.20
CA ARG A 332 -20.39 21.48 -1.17
C ARG A 332 -19.98 20.13 -1.76
N VAL A 333 -18.80 19.61 -1.43
CA VAL A 333 -18.38 18.24 -1.81
C VAL A 333 -19.21 17.19 -1.07
N ASP A 334 -19.50 17.38 0.21
CA ASP A 334 -20.37 16.46 0.96
C ASP A 334 -21.83 16.48 0.44
N GLU A 335 -22.38 17.65 0.07
CA GLU A 335 -23.66 17.79 -0.66
C GLU A 335 -23.63 17.03 -2.00
N MET A 336 -22.57 17.20 -2.78
CA MET A 336 -22.36 16.52 -4.06
C MET A 336 -22.37 14.98 -3.89
N LEU A 337 -21.75 14.46 -2.82
CA LEU A 337 -21.59 13.02 -2.57
C LEU A 337 -22.86 12.25 -2.21
N ILE A 338 -23.94 12.97 -1.90
CA ILE A 338 -25.27 12.40 -1.65
C ILE A 338 -26.26 12.69 -2.78
N SER A 339 -25.93 13.59 -3.71
CA SER A 339 -26.79 13.95 -4.85
C SER A 339 -26.96 12.77 -5.82
N PRO A 340 -28.18 12.48 -6.31
CA PRO A 340 -28.37 11.51 -7.38
C PRO A 340 -27.75 11.96 -8.71
N GLU A 341 -27.49 13.27 -8.88
CA GLU A 341 -27.08 13.85 -10.16
C GLU A 341 -25.67 13.48 -10.59
N ILE A 342 -24.77 13.10 -9.68
CA ILE A 342 -23.42 12.62 -10.05
C ILE A 342 -23.43 11.31 -10.87
N LYS A 343 -24.57 10.62 -10.96
CA LYS A 343 -24.70 9.40 -11.77
C LYS A 343 -24.66 9.71 -13.26
N GLY A 344 -23.79 8.98 -13.97
CA GLY A 344 -23.67 9.06 -15.43
C GLY A 344 -22.77 10.17 -15.95
N VAL A 345 -22.10 10.91 -15.06
CA VAL A 345 -21.10 11.93 -15.40
C VAL A 345 -19.76 11.61 -14.74
N ASN A 346 -18.69 12.15 -15.30
CA ASN A 346 -17.38 12.19 -14.67
C ASN A 346 -17.30 13.41 -13.75
N VAL A 347 -16.76 13.26 -12.54
CA VAL A 347 -16.69 14.32 -11.53
C VAL A 347 -15.30 14.35 -10.90
N LEU A 348 -14.60 15.47 -11.09
CA LEU A 348 -13.35 15.79 -10.40
C LEU A 348 -13.65 16.81 -9.30
N ALA A 349 -13.97 16.35 -8.11
CA ALA A 349 -14.17 17.23 -6.96
C ALA A 349 -12.85 17.94 -6.61
N LEU A 350 -12.91 19.25 -6.35
CA LEU A 350 -11.73 20.07 -6.02
C LEU A 350 -11.47 20.12 -4.51
N ASN A 351 -11.87 19.06 -3.78
CA ASN A 351 -11.50 18.84 -2.39
C ASN A 351 -11.63 17.36 -2.01
N SER A 352 -11.20 17.04 -0.80
CA SER A 352 -11.34 15.73 -0.17
C SER A 352 -11.90 15.90 1.25
N THR A 353 -12.84 15.06 1.65
CA THR A 353 -13.53 15.11 2.95
C THR A 353 -13.43 13.77 3.68
N PRO A 354 -13.70 13.69 5.00
CA PRO A 354 -13.77 12.40 5.70
C PRO A 354 -14.82 11.42 5.15
N ASN A 355 -15.77 11.89 4.34
CA ASN A 355 -16.85 11.09 3.76
C ASN A 355 -16.50 10.48 2.39
N VAL A 356 -15.25 10.64 1.94
CA VAL A 356 -14.75 10.12 0.66
C VAL A 356 -14.85 8.60 0.60
N LYS A 357 -15.41 8.11 -0.51
CA LYS A 357 -15.66 6.69 -0.79
C LYS A 357 -15.49 6.43 -2.29
N ALA A 358 -15.23 5.18 -2.68
CA ALA A 358 -15.21 4.78 -4.09
C ALA A 358 -16.60 4.95 -4.71
N ILE A 359 -16.76 5.94 -5.60
CA ILE A 359 -17.98 6.14 -6.39
C ILE A 359 -17.60 6.04 -7.87
N PRO A 360 -18.31 5.21 -8.67
CA PRO A 360 -18.14 5.19 -10.12
C PRO A 360 -18.40 6.59 -10.71
N GLY A 361 -17.42 7.11 -11.44
CA GLY A 361 -17.47 8.45 -12.04
C GLY A 361 -16.80 9.55 -11.21
N VAL A 362 -16.39 9.33 -9.96
CA VAL A 362 -15.88 10.40 -9.07
C VAL A 362 -14.40 10.23 -8.73
N CYS A 363 -13.66 11.34 -8.71
CA CYS A 363 -12.32 11.49 -8.16
C CYS A 363 -12.23 12.75 -7.30
N TYR A 364 -11.25 12.78 -6.40
CA TYR A 364 -11.09 13.82 -5.38
C TYR A 364 -9.69 14.42 -5.48
N TYR A 365 -9.58 15.68 -5.85
CA TYR A 365 -8.30 16.38 -5.98
C TYR A 365 -8.28 17.57 -5.04
N GLY A 366 -7.39 17.54 -4.05
CA GLY A 366 -7.31 18.59 -3.02
C GLY A 366 -5.88 18.83 -2.55
N LEU A 367 -5.58 20.08 -2.21
CA LEU A 367 -4.32 20.47 -1.57
C LEU A 367 -4.37 20.19 -0.06
N SER A 368 -4.70 18.95 0.30
CA SER A 368 -4.93 18.52 1.68
C SER A 368 -3.61 18.40 2.46
N PRO A 369 -3.51 19.00 3.68
CA PRO A 369 -2.38 18.77 4.58
C PRO A 369 -2.18 17.31 4.96
N GLU A 370 -3.27 16.55 5.04
CA GLU A 370 -3.23 15.12 5.33
C GLU A 370 -2.51 14.34 4.21
N ALA A 371 -2.65 14.74 2.94
CA ALA A 371 -1.90 14.16 1.83
C ALA A 371 -0.40 14.54 1.87
N GLU A 372 -0.09 15.78 2.24
CA GLU A 372 1.28 16.25 2.42
C GLU A 372 1.99 15.53 3.58
N ALA A 373 1.29 15.30 4.69
CA ALA A 373 1.81 14.54 5.81
C ALA A 373 2.11 13.07 5.46
N ARG A 374 1.32 12.44 4.59
CA ARG A 374 1.64 11.11 4.02
C ARG A 374 2.92 11.15 3.19
N ALA A 375 3.05 12.14 2.30
CA ALA A 375 4.28 12.33 1.51
C ALA A 375 5.52 12.60 2.40
N GLY A 376 5.34 13.25 3.55
CA GLY A 376 6.36 13.38 4.60
C GLY A 376 6.83 12.02 5.13
N ALA A 377 5.90 11.13 5.50
CA ALA A 377 6.22 9.77 5.93
C ALA A 377 6.95 8.98 4.81
N ASP A 378 6.48 9.09 3.57
CA ASP A 378 7.15 8.49 2.40
C ASP A 378 8.57 9.03 2.16
N ARG A 379 8.84 10.32 2.44
CA ARG A 379 10.20 10.88 2.34
C ARG A 379 11.09 10.37 3.46
N LEU A 380 10.65 10.39 4.73
CA LEU A 380 11.45 9.89 5.85
C LEU A 380 11.79 8.40 5.66
N TYR A 381 10.85 7.59 5.16
CA TYR A 381 11.11 6.18 4.89
C TYR A 381 12.13 5.99 3.74
N ARG A 382 11.99 6.75 2.65
CA ARG A 382 12.93 6.71 1.51
C ARG A 382 14.34 7.20 1.87
N ASP A 383 14.45 8.18 2.78
CA ASP A 383 15.72 8.71 3.29
C ASP A 383 16.36 7.78 4.33
N GLY A 384 15.72 6.64 4.66
CA GLY A 384 16.30 5.54 5.42
C GLY A 384 16.13 5.62 6.94
N TYR A 385 15.26 6.50 7.45
CA TYR A 385 14.98 6.57 8.89
C TYR A 385 14.13 5.37 9.33
N SER A 386 14.49 4.78 10.47
CA SER A 386 13.76 3.64 11.06
C SER A 386 12.73 4.07 12.11
N ARG A 387 12.78 5.34 12.54
CA ARG A 387 11.83 5.97 13.45
C ARG A 387 11.44 7.34 12.92
N ALA A 388 10.19 7.75 13.16
CA ALA A 388 9.72 9.09 12.89
C ALA A 388 9.15 9.70 14.18
N ILE A 389 9.55 10.93 14.46
CA ILE A 389 8.96 11.78 15.50
C ILE A 389 8.14 12.84 14.79
N VAL A 390 6.91 13.09 15.22
CA VAL A 390 6.03 14.10 14.62
C VAL A 390 5.71 15.17 15.67
N ALA A 391 6.11 16.42 15.43
CA ALA A 391 5.68 17.55 16.26
C ALA A 391 4.54 18.29 15.55
N ALA A 392 3.38 18.42 16.22
CA ALA A 392 2.18 19.03 15.65
C ALA A 392 1.44 19.93 16.66
N PRO A 393 0.78 21.02 16.23
CA PRO A 393 -0.04 21.84 17.12
C PRO A 393 -1.22 21.01 17.64
N GLN A 394 -1.67 21.32 18.85
CA GLN A 394 -2.84 20.69 19.48
C GLN A 394 -4.16 21.29 18.94
N ASP A 395 -4.30 21.31 17.61
CA ASP A 395 -5.49 21.80 16.90
C ASP A 395 -6.01 20.76 15.87
N ASP A 396 -7.17 21.06 15.29
CA ASP A 396 -7.83 20.25 14.26
C ASP A 396 -6.96 19.92 13.04
N PHE A 397 -6.02 20.82 12.68
CA PHE A 397 -5.09 20.61 11.57
C PHE A 397 -3.97 19.65 11.99
N GLY A 398 -3.40 19.86 13.18
CA GLY A 398 -2.27 19.10 13.70
C GLY A 398 -2.68 17.66 13.96
N GLN A 399 -3.85 17.44 14.56
CA GLN A 399 -4.41 16.10 14.78
C GLN A 399 -4.59 15.34 13.46
N ARG A 400 -5.38 15.86 12.51
CA ARG A 400 -5.62 15.16 11.23
C ARG A 400 -4.36 14.93 10.41
N SER A 401 -3.41 15.88 10.42
CA SER A 401 -2.17 15.75 9.66
C SER A 401 -1.20 14.76 10.32
N ALA A 402 -1.08 14.76 11.65
CA ALA A 402 -0.27 13.80 12.38
C ALA A 402 -0.85 12.38 12.32
N ASP A 403 -2.18 12.22 12.40
CA ASP A 403 -2.85 10.94 12.20
C ASP A 403 -2.58 10.39 10.80
N ALA A 404 -2.67 11.24 9.76
CA ALA A 404 -2.38 10.83 8.38
C ALA A 404 -0.90 10.43 8.19
N PHE A 405 0.04 11.15 8.83
CA PHE A 405 1.44 10.76 8.87
C PHE A 405 1.60 9.39 9.55
N ALA A 406 1.07 9.22 10.76
CA ALA A 406 1.26 8.04 11.59
C ALA A 406 0.66 6.77 10.95
N GLN A 407 -0.52 6.90 10.33
CA GLN A 407 -1.13 5.82 9.54
C GLN A 407 -0.23 5.40 8.37
N ARG A 408 0.34 6.36 7.63
CA ARG A 408 1.24 6.05 6.51
C ARG A 408 2.57 5.48 6.98
N TRP A 409 3.14 5.99 8.06
CA TRP A 409 4.34 5.44 8.67
C TRP A 409 4.14 3.97 9.05
N ARG A 410 3.05 3.64 9.75
CA ARG A 410 2.69 2.27 10.11
C ARG A 410 2.54 1.35 8.89
N GLN A 411 1.99 1.84 7.77
CA GLN A 411 1.92 1.08 6.51
C GLN A 411 3.30 0.78 5.90
N LEU A 412 4.28 1.66 6.08
CA LEU A 412 5.63 1.53 5.51
C LEU A 412 6.57 0.70 6.40
N THR A 413 6.41 0.78 7.72
CA THR A 413 7.37 0.20 8.69
C THR A 413 6.80 -0.91 9.58
N ASN A 414 5.47 -1.07 9.64
CA ASN A 414 4.77 -1.82 10.69
C ASN A 414 5.07 -1.33 12.14
N THR A 415 5.54 -0.09 12.30
CA THR A 415 5.79 0.56 13.59
C THR A 415 5.05 1.89 13.70
N ASP A 416 4.77 2.34 14.92
CA ASP A 416 4.12 3.62 15.15
C ASP A 416 5.10 4.80 15.04
N ALA A 417 4.59 5.93 14.56
CA ALA A 417 5.29 7.21 14.64
C ALA A 417 5.10 7.81 16.04
N ASP A 418 6.13 8.48 16.55
CA ASP A 418 6.13 9.11 17.86
C ASP A 418 5.54 10.52 17.78
N VAL A 419 4.21 10.62 17.92
CA VAL A 419 3.46 11.87 17.75
C VAL A 419 3.43 12.68 19.04
N ARG A 420 3.86 13.95 18.97
CA ARG A 420 3.89 14.92 20.06
C ARG A 420 3.08 16.15 19.69
N TYR A 421 1.94 16.29 20.37
CA TYR A 421 1.12 17.50 20.29
C TYR A 421 1.66 18.60 21.19
N TYR A 422 1.61 19.84 20.74
CA TYR A 422 2.10 21.01 21.48
C TYR A 422 1.09 22.16 21.50
N ASN A 423 1.11 22.96 22.58
CA ASN A 423 0.38 24.24 22.61
C ASN A 423 1.33 25.39 22.23
N ILE A 424 2.58 25.32 22.68
CA ILE A 424 3.70 26.14 22.20
C ILE A 424 4.81 25.23 21.67
N PRO A 425 5.54 25.58 20.59
CA PRO A 425 6.49 24.67 19.94
C PRO A 425 7.54 24.05 20.87
N GLN A 426 7.94 24.78 21.93
CA GLN A 426 8.92 24.36 22.93
C GLN A 426 8.44 23.17 23.76
N ASP A 427 7.13 22.95 23.93
CA ASP A 427 6.58 21.77 24.61
C ASP A 427 7.07 20.49 23.92
N SER A 428 7.08 20.49 22.57
CA SER A 428 7.49 19.34 21.77
C SER A 428 8.99 19.06 21.93
N VAL A 429 9.83 20.10 22.00
CA VAL A 429 11.28 19.98 22.19
C VAL A 429 11.58 19.31 23.53
N VAL A 430 10.98 19.80 24.61
CA VAL A 430 11.13 19.23 25.97
C VAL A 430 10.61 17.79 26.01
N ALA A 431 9.47 17.51 25.37
CA ALA A 431 8.92 16.16 25.32
C ALA A 431 9.86 15.17 24.59
N ILE A 432 10.48 15.59 23.49
CA ILE A 432 11.42 14.76 22.71
C ILE A 432 12.69 14.48 23.52
N GLN A 433 13.25 15.50 24.20
CA GLN A 433 14.40 15.34 25.09
C GLN A 433 14.15 14.28 26.18
N ASN A 434 12.96 14.30 26.79
CA ASN A 434 12.63 13.45 27.93
C ASN A 434 12.34 11.98 27.55
N SER A 435 11.94 11.69 26.31
CA SER A 435 11.54 10.34 25.88
C SER A 435 12.68 9.38 25.51
N GLY A 436 13.89 9.90 25.29
CA GLY A 436 15.09 9.08 25.06
C GLY A 436 15.26 8.51 23.64
N SER A 437 16.53 8.42 23.24
CA SER A 437 17.04 7.96 21.94
C SER A 437 16.47 8.67 20.70
N THR A 438 17.31 9.49 20.07
CA THR A 438 17.16 10.05 18.72
C THR A 438 17.75 9.14 17.63
N GLN A 439 18.34 8.00 17.99
CA GLN A 439 19.07 7.13 17.06
C GLN A 439 18.13 6.56 16.00
N GLY A 440 18.49 6.76 14.72
CA GLY A 440 17.69 6.32 13.56
C GLY A 440 16.41 7.11 13.34
N ALA A 441 16.18 8.20 14.09
CA ALA A 441 14.98 9.02 14.00
C ALA A 441 15.18 10.28 13.14
N ALA A 442 14.10 10.72 12.50
CA ALA A 442 13.95 12.07 11.96
C ALA A 442 12.73 12.75 12.57
N LEU A 443 12.75 14.09 12.57
CA LEU A 443 11.68 14.92 13.10
C LEU A 443 10.88 15.53 11.93
N TYR A 444 9.60 15.18 11.84
CA TYR A 444 8.65 15.83 10.95
C TYR A 444 7.83 16.86 11.73
N THR A 445 7.84 18.11 11.29
CA THR A 445 7.17 19.22 11.97
C THR A 445 5.99 19.74 11.14
N LEU A 446 4.85 19.91 11.80
CA LEU A 446 3.63 20.46 11.22
C LEU A 446 3.39 21.83 11.85
N GLY A 447 3.33 22.90 11.06
CA GLY A 447 3.12 24.25 11.60
C GLY A 447 3.31 25.35 10.57
N THR A 448 3.20 26.61 11.02
CA THR A 448 3.56 27.80 10.24
C THR A 448 5.08 28.04 10.24
N ALA A 449 5.55 29.00 9.45
CA ALA A 449 6.94 29.44 9.47
C ALA A 449 7.40 29.87 10.89
N GLU A 450 6.58 30.62 11.61
CA GLU A 450 6.86 31.09 12.98
C GLU A 450 7.00 29.92 13.96
N GLN A 451 6.05 28.97 13.93
CA GLN A 451 6.10 27.77 14.78
C GLN A 451 7.33 26.90 14.48
N LEU A 452 7.70 26.78 13.20
CA LEU A 452 8.93 26.08 12.80
C LEU A 452 10.19 26.80 13.31
N LEU A 453 10.23 28.14 13.23
CA LEU A 453 11.35 28.95 13.72
C LEU A 453 11.59 28.75 15.21
N GLU A 454 10.52 28.86 16.00
CA GLU A 454 10.56 28.61 17.44
C GLU A 454 10.98 27.17 17.78
N LEU A 455 10.47 26.18 17.05
CA LEU A 455 10.82 24.78 17.25
C LEU A 455 12.31 24.53 16.93
N LYS A 456 12.79 25.01 15.78
CA LYS A 456 14.18 24.88 15.34
C LYS A 456 15.14 25.54 16.32
N GLN A 457 14.84 26.77 16.76
CA GLN A 457 15.61 27.45 17.80
C GLN A 457 15.60 26.68 19.11
N GLY A 458 14.47 26.08 19.51
CA GLY A 458 14.39 25.20 20.67
C GLY A 458 15.29 23.97 20.54
N VAL A 459 15.25 23.28 19.39
CA VAL A 459 16.10 22.12 19.09
C VAL A 459 17.58 22.49 19.13
N ASP A 460 17.98 23.57 18.44
CA ASP A 460 19.38 24.02 18.35
C ASP A 460 19.94 24.50 19.70
N ASN A 461 19.12 25.08 20.56
CA ASN A 461 19.51 25.52 21.91
C ASN A 461 19.38 24.41 22.97
N SER A 462 19.17 23.16 22.56
CA SER A 462 18.97 22.01 23.45
C SER A 462 19.99 20.91 23.21
N ALA A 463 19.92 19.83 24.01
CA ALA A 463 20.72 18.63 23.78
C ALA A 463 20.45 17.96 22.41
N LEU A 464 19.33 18.28 21.74
CA LEU A 464 18.96 17.72 20.42
C LEU A 464 19.72 18.36 19.24
N ALA A 465 20.52 19.40 19.47
CA ALA A 465 21.27 20.10 18.43
C ALA A 465 22.10 19.12 17.58
N GLY A 466 21.87 19.14 16.26
CA GLY A 466 22.53 18.24 15.30
C GLY A 466 22.15 16.75 15.38
N GLN A 467 21.26 16.34 16.29
CA GLN A 467 20.87 14.91 16.44
C GLN A 467 19.76 14.47 15.49
N LEU A 468 18.90 15.39 15.05
CA LEU A 468 17.71 15.09 14.26
C LEU A 468 17.74 15.86 12.95
N ALA A 469 17.53 15.15 11.84
CA ALA A 469 17.17 15.78 10.58
C ALA A 469 15.72 16.24 10.66
N ILE A 470 15.46 17.50 10.26
CA ILE A 470 14.16 18.15 10.38
C ILE A 470 13.52 18.28 9.00
N TYR A 471 12.28 17.80 8.90
CA TYR A 471 11.42 17.83 7.72
C TYR A 471 10.13 18.58 8.07
N THR A 472 9.49 19.20 7.08
CA THR A 472 8.21 19.92 7.27
C THR A 472 7.40 20.03 5.98
N SER A 473 6.17 20.52 6.10
CA SER A 473 5.22 20.76 5.02
C SER A 473 5.35 22.15 4.38
N SER A 474 4.78 22.33 3.19
CA SER A 474 4.62 23.62 2.49
C SER A 474 4.01 24.74 3.34
N ARG A 475 3.26 24.41 4.42
CA ARG A 475 2.72 25.39 5.39
C ARG A 475 3.81 26.21 6.10
N SER A 476 5.05 25.73 6.19
CA SER A 476 6.17 26.51 6.72
C SER A 476 6.81 27.46 5.69
N ASN A 477 6.46 27.33 4.41
CA ASN A 477 6.97 28.16 3.33
C ASN A 477 6.03 29.35 3.08
N SER A 478 6.58 30.55 3.27
CA SER A 478 5.87 31.84 3.22
C SER A 478 6.70 32.85 2.43
N PRO A 479 6.08 33.80 1.70
CA PRO A 479 6.80 34.89 1.02
C PRO A 479 7.66 35.72 1.98
N ASN A 480 7.29 35.78 3.27
CA ASN A 480 8.03 36.51 4.30
C ASN A 480 9.29 35.79 4.80
N ASN A 481 9.59 34.58 4.30
CA ASN A 481 10.79 33.82 4.68
C ASN A 481 12.05 34.45 4.07
N GLY A 482 12.54 35.52 4.71
CA GLY A 482 13.74 36.26 4.33
C GLY A 482 15.06 35.55 4.70
N ILE A 483 16.20 36.21 4.43
CA ILE A 483 17.55 35.65 4.61
C ILE A 483 17.83 35.17 6.04
N GLU A 484 17.35 35.91 7.05
CA GLU A 484 17.54 35.58 8.48
C GLU A 484 16.79 34.29 8.87
N PHE A 485 15.55 34.14 8.41
CA PHE A 485 14.77 32.92 8.56
C PHE A 485 15.46 31.74 7.87
N ARG A 486 15.84 31.89 6.59
CA ARG A 486 16.50 30.83 5.82
C ARG A 486 17.82 30.38 6.44
N THR A 487 18.58 31.31 7.03
CA THR A 487 19.83 31.01 7.75
C THR A 487 19.55 30.27 9.06
N SER A 488 18.50 30.66 9.78
CA SER A 488 18.05 29.97 11.00
C SER A 488 17.54 28.55 10.70
N MET A 489 16.99 28.32 9.49
CA MET A 489 16.49 27.03 9.01
C MET A 489 17.57 26.12 8.41
N GLU A 490 18.86 26.43 8.53
CA GLU A 490 19.95 25.65 7.91
C GLU A 490 19.78 24.14 8.10
N GLY A 491 19.77 23.40 6.99
CA GLY A 491 19.61 21.95 6.92
C GLY A 491 18.15 21.45 6.92
N VAL A 492 17.16 22.26 7.32
CA VAL A 492 15.74 21.87 7.32
C VAL A 492 15.27 21.62 5.88
N LYS A 493 14.63 20.46 5.67
CA LYS A 493 13.98 20.07 4.42
C LYS A 493 12.48 20.36 4.48
N PHE A 494 11.87 20.77 3.39
CA PHE A 494 10.42 20.97 3.30
C PHE A 494 9.87 20.54 1.95
N SER A 495 8.62 20.07 1.92
CA SER A 495 7.90 19.81 0.68
C SER A 495 7.25 21.08 0.13
N GLU A 496 7.21 21.20 -1.20
CA GLU A 496 6.55 22.29 -1.90
C GLU A 496 6.10 21.87 -3.31
N ILE A 497 5.12 22.57 -3.86
CA ILE A 497 4.69 22.34 -5.23
C ILE A 497 5.78 22.71 -6.27
N PRO A 498 5.89 21.99 -7.40
CA PRO A 498 6.83 22.30 -8.48
C PRO A 498 6.85 23.78 -8.90
N LEU A 499 5.69 24.42 -9.02
CA LEU A 499 5.57 25.83 -9.41
C LEU A 499 6.31 26.79 -8.47
N LEU A 500 6.31 26.51 -7.16
CA LEU A 500 7.01 27.32 -6.16
C LEU A 500 8.48 26.91 -5.97
N SER A 501 8.91 25.81 -6.62
CA SER A 501 10.32 25.40 -6.67
C SER A 501 11.09 25.95 -7.88
N ASP A 502 10.39 26.41 -8.93
CA ASP A 502 10.95 27.04 -10.12
C ASP A 502 10.39 28.46 -10.29
N THR A 503 10.98 29.40 -9.53
CA THR A 503 10.61 30.81 -9.54
C THR A 503 11.00 31.56 -10.82
N ASP A 504 11.80 30.94 -11.69
CA ASP A 504 12.21 31.52 -12.97
C ASP A 504 11.25 31.15 -14.11
N SER A 505 10.35 30.19 -13.92
CA SER A 505 9.32 29.82 -14.89
C SER A 505 8.36 30.97 -15.22
N ASP A 506 7.87 31.02 -16.47
CA ASP A 506 6.86 32.00 -16.88
C ASP A 506 5.51 31.73 -16.22
N GLU A 507 5.23 30.47 -15.88
CA GLU A 507 4.06 30.03 -15.12
C GLU A 507 4.10 30.60 -13.70
N TYR A 508 5.26 30.57 -13.02
CA TYR A 508 5.42 31.17 -11.70
C TYR A 508 5.17 32.69 -11.77
N LYS A 509 5.81 33.38 -12.72
CA LYS A 509 5.66 34.85 -12.87
C LYS A 509 4.21 35.28 -13.12
N LYS A 510 3.44 34.49 -13.89
CA LYS A 510 1.99 34.71 -14.09
C LYS A 510 1.21 34.52 -12.79
N ALA A 511 1.51 33.45 -12.05
CA ALA A 511 0.83 33.11 -10.80
C ALA A 511 1.14 34.12 -9.68
N ASP A 512 2.41 34.50 -9.49
CA ASP A 512 2.89 35.45 -8.48
C ASP A 512 2.27 36.84 -8.65
N ASN A 513 2.24 37.35 -9.88
CA ASN A 513 1.59 38.62 -10.22
C ASN A 513 0.09 38.62 -9.88
N LEU A 514 -0.63 37.53 -10.24
CA LEU A 514 -2.04 37.35 -9.90
C LEU A 514 -2.28 37.21 -8.38
N ALA A 515 -1.37 36.51 -7.69
CA ALA A 515 -1.46 36.18 -6.27
C ALA A 515 -0.96 37.29 -5.33
N ALA A 516 -0.36 38.37 -5.85
CA ALA A 516 0.37 39.37 -5.08
C ALA A 516 1.39 38.73 -4.11
N SER A 517 2.12 37.72 -4.61
CA SER A 517 3.07 36.89 -3.85
C SER A 517 2.51 36.07 -2.68
N ASP A 518 1.18 35.94 -2.51
CA ASP A 518 0.62 34.95 -1.57
C ASP A 518 0.81 33.53 -2.11
N PHE A 519 1.76 32.79 -1.52
CA PHE A 519 2.04 31.39 -1.88
C PHE A 519 0.82 30.48 -1.75
N SER A 520 -0.14 30.79 -0.89
CA SER A 520 -1.42 30.07 -0.78
C SER A 520 -2.26 30.24 -2.05
N MET A 521 -2.31 31.46 -2.60
CA MET A 521 -3.00 31.74 -3.86
C MET A 521 -2.24 31.18 -5.07
N ILE A 522 -0.89 31.22 -5.08
CA ILE A 522 -0.09 30.55 -6.12
C ILE A 522 -0.37 29.04 -6.17
N ARG A 523 -0.49 28.39 -5.00
CA ARG A 523 -0.87 26.97 -4.91
C ARG A 523 -2.28 26.70 -5.47
N LEU A 524 -3.25 27.60 -5.24
CA LEU A 524 -4.59 27.49 -5.84
C LEU A 524 -4.62 27.75 -7.35
N TYR A 525 -3.77 28.65 -7.87
CA TYR A 525 -3.58 28.82 -9.31
C TYR A 525 -3.06 27.53 -9.95
N ALA A 526 -2.02 26.93 -9.35
CA ALA A 526 -1.48 25.64 -9.79
C ALA A 526 -2.55 24.53 -9.75
N MET A 527 -3.40 24.51 -8.72
CA MET A 527 -4.53 23.58 -8.62
C MET A 527 -5.53 23.75 -9.76
N GLY A 528 -5.84 24.98 -10.16
CA GLY A 528 -6.69 25.25 -11.33
C GLY A 528 -6.10 24.67 -12.62
N SER A 529 -4.81 24.89 -12.85
CA SER A 529 -4.08 24.35 -14.01
C SER A 529 -4.12 22.82 -14.03
N ASP A 530 -3.80 22.18 -12.91
CA ASP A 530 -3.77 20.73 -12.79
C ASP A 530 -5.16 20.10 -12.91
N ALA A 531 -6.23 20.79 -12.47
CA ALA A 531 -7.60 20.33 -12.66
C ALA A 531 -7.98 20.18 -14.16
N TRP A 532 -7.46 21.05 -15.04
CA TRP A 532 -7.62 20.89 -16.48
C TRP A 532 -6.86 19.67 -17.02
N ALA A 533 -5.62 19.46 -16.58
CA ALA A 533 -4.81 18.31 -16.97
C ALA A 533 -5.42 16.97 -16.51
N LEU A 534 -5.90 16.91 -15.26
CA LEU A 534 -6.60 15.77 -14.68
C LEU A 534 -7.90 15.46 -15.42
N ALA A 535 -8.71 16.46 -15.76
CA ALA A 535 -9.95 16.28 -16.50
C ALA A 535 -9.72 15.71 -17.91
N ASN A 536 -8.61 16.07 -18.56
CA ASN A 536 -8.20 15.51 -19.86
C ASN A 536 -7.66 14.08 -19.78
N LYS A 537 -7.44 13.53 -18.57
CA LYS A 537 -6.92 12.19 -18.30
C LYS A 537 -7.78 11.39 -17.31
N PHE A 538 -9.06 11.76 -17.18
CA PHE A 538 -9.93 11.28 -16.12
C PHE A 538 -10.10 9.74 -16.11
N ASN A 539 -10.28 9.12 -17.28
CA ASN A 539 -10.37 7.67 -17.40
C ASN A 539 -9.02 6.99 -17.16
N GLU A 540 -7.91 7.57 -17.61
CA GLU A 540 -6.56 7.07 -17.38
C GLU A 540 -6.29 6.97 -15.88
N PHE A 541 -6.49 8.05 -15.12
CA PHE A 541 -6.36 8.04 -13.65
C PHE A 541 -7.27 7.02 -12.96
N ARG A 542 -8.51 6.83 -13.45
CA ARG A 542 -9.49 5.94 -12.81
C ARG A 542 -9.32 4.46 -13.12
N GLN A 543 -8.72 4.11 -14.25
CA GLN A 543 -8.76 2.76 -14.80
C GLN A 543 -7.38 2.17 -15.07
N ILE A 544 -6.32 2.99 -15.08
CA ILE A 544 -4.94 2.58 -15.28
C ILE A 544 -4.18 2.82 -13.96
N PRO A 545 -4.00 1.80 -13.12
CA PRO A 545 -3.24 1.90 -11.88
C PRO A 545 -1.85 2.47 -12.14
N GLY A 546 -1.37 3.37 -11.28
CA GLY A 546 -0.05 3.98 -11.44
C GLY A 546 0.13 4.86 -12.68
N TYR A 547 -0.95 5.23 -13.40
CA TYR A 547 -0.91 6.36 -14.32
C TYR A 547 -0.54 7.62 -13.55
N SER A 548 0.34 8.45 -14.12
CA SER A 548 0.72 9.72 -13.51
C SER A 548 0.83 10.85 -14.53
N VAL A 549 0.65 12.08 -14.03
CA VAL A 549 0.84 13.32 -14.80
C VAL A 549 1.72 14.25 -13.97
N SER A 550 2.77 14.80 -14.60
CA SER A 550 3.54 15.90 -14.02
C SER A 550 2.69 17.17 -14.07
N GLY A 551 2.23 17.64 -12.91
CA GLY A 551 1.45 18.87 -12.75
C GLY A 551 2.22 19.94 -11.99
N LEU A 552 1.67 21.16 -11.97
CA LEU A 552 2.22 22.30 -11.24
C LEU A 552 2.15 22.11 -9.71
N THR A 553 1.30 21.20 -9.22
CA THR A 553 1.13 20.85 -7.79
C THR A 553 1.85 19.57 -7.34
N GLY A 554 2.54 18.88 -8.27
CA GLY A 554 3.30 17.66 -8.02
C GLY A 554 3.17 16.66 -9.18
N ASN A 555 3.86 15.53 -9.09
CA ASN A 555 3.54 14.36 -9.90
C ASN A 555 2.25 13.73 -9.32
N LEU A 556 1.18 13.77 -10.12
CA LEU A 556 -0.18 13.41 -9.71
C LEU A 556 -0.42 11.93 -10.00
N THR A 557 -0.99 11.19 -9.05
CA THR A 557 -1.41 9.78 -9.19
C THR A 557 -2.80 9.57 -8.58
N ALA A 558 -3.52 8.52 -8.98
CA ALA A 558 -4.76 8.14 -8.30
C ALA A 558 -4.47 7.09 -7.22
N GLY A 559 -4.75 7.45 -5.96
CA GLY A 559 -4.78 6.51 -4.84
C GLY A 559 -6.12 5.76 -4.74
N PRO A 560 -6.34 5.03 -3.63
CA PRO A 560 -7.61 4.38 -3.34
C PRO A 560 -8.80 5.37 -3.43
N ASN A 561 -9.98 4.86 -3.81
CA ASN A 561 -11.20 5.65 -4.03
C ASN A 561 -11.07 6.78 -5.10
N CYS A 562 -10.03 6.77 -5.94
CA CYS A 562 -9.65 7.89 -6.80
C CYS A 562 -9.43 9.22 -6.04
N ASN A 563 -8.90 9.15 -4.82
CA ASN A 563 -8.30 10.33 -4.20
C ASN A 563 -6.95 10.59 -4.89
N ILE A 564 -6.81 11.73 -5.55
CA ILE A 564 -5.58 12.13 -6.24
C ILE A 564 -4.50 12.45 -5.21
N GLU A 565 -3.40 11.73 -5.30
CA GLU A 565 -2.20 11.90 -4.50
C GLU A 565 -1.18 12.74 -5.27
N ARG A 566 -0.29 13.43 -4.54
CA ARG A 566 0.69 14.36 -5.10
C ARG A 566 2.07 14.05 -4.53
N GLU A 567 2.97 13.62 -5.38
CA GLU A 567 4.40 13.61 -5.05
C GLU A 567 4.96 15.01 -5.31
N MET A 568 5.37 15.68 -4.22
CA MET A 568 5.84 17.07 -4.24
C MET A 568 7.36 17.17 -4.33
N THR A 569 7.84 18.33 -4.77
CA THR A 569 9.27 18.66 -4.76
C THR A 569 9.74 18.79 -3.31
N TRP A 570 10.92 18.26 -2.99
CA TRP A 570 11.58 18.50 -1.71
C TRP A 570 12.67 19.56 -1.87
N LEU A 571 12.60 20.58 -1.02
CA LEU A 571 13.51 21.72 -0.96
C LEU A 571 14.24 21.72 0.40
N GLN A 572 15.39 22.37 0.47
CA GLN A 572 16.20 22.50 1.67
C GLN A 572 16.71 23.92 1.81
N TYR A 573 16.70 24.44 3.04
CA TYR A 573 17.37 25.68 3.38
C TYR A 573 18.88 25.41 3.56
N ARG A 574 19.71 26.12 2.78
CA ARG A 574 21.17 25.98 2.83
C ARG A 574 21.87 27.29 2.48
N ASN A 575 22.84 27.71 3.30
CA ASN A 575 23.58 28.96 3.15
C ASN A 575 22.66 30.20 2.97
N GLY A 576 21.51 30.21 3.64
CA GLY A 576 20.50 31.28 3.50
C GLY A 576 19.70 31.25 2.19
N ALA A 577 19.93 30.28 1.30
CA ALA A 577 19.16 30.05 0.08
C ALA A 577 18.20 28.87 0.23
N VAL A 578 17.32 28.70 -0.76
CA VAL A 578 16.49 27.50 -0.93
C VAL A 578 17.02 26.75 -2.15
N GLN A 579 17.24 25.45 -2.02
CA GLN A 579 17.76 24.57 -3.07
C GLN A 579 17.02 23.23 -3.09
N SER A 580 17.11 22.48 -4.19
CA SER A 580 16.55 21.12 -4.27
C SER A 580 17.23 20.20 -3.26
N ALA A 581 16.43 19.36 -2.58
CA ALA A 581 16.87 18.51 -1.48
C ALA A 581 17.10 17.04 -1.85
N ASN A 582 17.22 16.74 -3.15
CA ASN A 582 17.21 15.40 -3.75
C ASN A 582 18.00 14.33 -2.97
#